data_AF-A0A5C7B427-F1
#
_entry.id   AF-A0A5C7B427-F1
#
_cell.length_a   1.000
_cell.length_b   1.000
_cell.length_c   1.000
_cell.angle_alpha   90.00
_cell.angle_beta   90.00
_cell.angle_gamma   90.00
#
_symmetry.space_group_name_H-M   'P 1'
#
loop_
_entity.id
_entity.type
_entity.pdbx_description
1 polymer ?
#
loop_
_entity_poly.entity_id
_entity_poly.type
_entity_poly.pdbx_seq_one_letter_code
_entity_poly.pdbx_strand_id
1 'polypeptide(L)'
;MNTINAIYGIDLHYARTTDHPYGAIGVQRSFEIDDGFLIILKAALKDVFDHCPLGKPNVITTAGIEVGKPVQHRQGKAFDLDAIFWDNHSLVTNNVVHQNLLYLGIESFLRKYFGIVLNHFYPNHADHWHLDSSVSVDYNTNAKSETLYVQLVLQYIYGKSLIIDGIWGRQTSRLVEEVFNRLNTMTDSHNLEATIDKILTS
;
A
#
# COMPACT_ATOMS: atom_id res chain seq x y z
N MET A 1 -0.18 -23.61 -3.21
CA MET A 1 -0.34 -22.78 -4.42
C MET A 1 -1.78 -22.93 -4.84
N ASN A 2 -2.47 -21.80 -4.93
CA ASN A 2 -3.84 -21.68 -5.39
C ASN A 2 -3.87 -20.87 -6.69
N THR A 3 -4.88 -21.12 -7.51
CA THR A 3 -5.20 -20.27 -8.65
C THR A 3 -6.42 -19.41 -8.29
N ILE A 4 -6.28 -18.09 -8.40
CA ILE A 4 -7.35 -17.13 -8.08
C ILE A 4 -7.54 -16.15 -9.23
N ASN A 5 -8.77 -15.72 -9.45
CA ASN A 5 -9.13 -14.64 -10.36
C ASN A 5 -10.00 -13.55 -9.70
N ALA A 6 -10.26 -13.70 -8.39
CA ALA A 6 -11.01 -12.77 -7.57
C ALA A 6 -10.66 -12.96 -6.09
N ILE A 7 -10.84 -11.90 -5.29
CA ILE A 7 -10.70 -11.91 -3.82
C ILE A 7 -11.94 -11.26 -3.22
N TYR A 8 -12.72 -11.99 -2.41
CA TYR A 8 -13.98 -11.49 -1.81
C TYR A 8 -14.98 -10.88 -2.82
N GLY A 9 -15.02 -11.43 -4.03
CA GLY A 9 -15.87 -10.93 -5.12
C GLY A 9 -15.39 -9.62 -5.73
N ILE A 10 -14.11 -9.26 -5.52
CA ILE A 10 -13.39 -8.22 -6.26
C ILE A 10 -12.59 -8.94 -7.35
N ASP A 11 -12.81 -8.59 -8.61
CA ASP A 11 -12.14 -9.26 -9.72
C ASP A 11 -10.67 -8.84 -9.82
N LEU A 12 -9.79 -9.82 -10.13
CA LEU A 12 -8.38 -9.58 -10.39
C LEU A 12 -8.13 -9.46 -11.89
N HIS A 13 -7.71 -8.27 -12.31
CA HIS A 13 -7.47 -7.93 -13.70
C HIS A 13 -5.98 -7.72 -13.99
N TYR A 14 -5.62 -7.87 -15.25
CA TYR A 14 -4.32 -7.48 -15.79
C TYR A 14 -4.51 -6.36 -16.81
N ALA A 15 -3.77 -5.26 -16.66
CA ALA A 15 -3.90 -4.06 -17.49
C ALA A 15 -2.55 -3.59 -18.03
N ARG A 16 -1.78 -4.48 -18.66
CA ARG A 16 -0.48 -4.13 -19.29
C ARG A 16 -0.31 -4.80 -20.65
N THR A 17 -1.40 -4.93 -21.40
CA THR A 17 -1.40 -5.41 -22.79
C THR A 17 -1.64 -4.26 -23.75
N THR A 18 -1.48 -4.50 -25.06
CA THR A 18 -1.78 -3.51 -26.10
C THR A 18 -3.25 -3.07 -26.06
N ASP A 19 -4.18 -4.01 -25.90
CA ASP A 19 -5.63 -3.73 -25.89
C ASP A 19 -6.13 -3.21 -24.54
N HIS A 20 -5.39 -3.49 -23.47
CA HIS A 20 -5.68 -3.05 -22.12
C HIS A 20 -4.42 -2.44 -21.49
N PRO A 21 -4.08 -1.18 -21.84
CA PRO A 21 -2.88 -0.53 -21.36
C PRO A 21 -2.96 -0.20 -19.87
N TYR A 22 -1.80 0.15 -19.28
CA TYR A 22 -1.71 0.55 -17.88
C TYR A 22 -2.67 1.69 -17.54
N GLY A 23 -3.34 1.58 -16.39
CA GLY A 23 -4.36 2.53 -15.93
C GLY A 23 -5.78 2.24 -16.45
N ALA A 24 -5.95 1.33 -17.42
CA ALA A 24 -7.26 0.82 -17.78
C ALA A 24 -7.77 -0.21 -16.76
N ILE A 25 -9.08 -0.49 -16.77
CA ILE A 25 -9.69 -1.54 -15.91
C ILE A 25 -9.11 -2.93 -16.18
N GLY A 26 -8.47 -3.15 -17.34
CA GLY A 26 -7.84 -4.41 -17.68
C GLY A 26 -8.81 -5.49 -18.14
N VAL A 27 -8.30 -6.72 -18.16
CA VAL A 27 -9.06 -7.94 -18.41
C VAL A 27 -8.88 -8.91 -17.25
N GLN A 28 -9.94 -9.59 -16.82
CA GLN A 28 -9.84 -10.59 -15.75
C GLN A 28 -8.87 -11.71 -16.12
N ARG A 29 -8.00 -12.08 -15.17
CA ARG A 29 -7.02 -13.15 -15.32
C ARG A 29 -6.96 -14.01 -14.07
N SER A 30 -6.47 -15.23 -14.26
CA SER A 30 -6.12 -16.13 -13.17
C SER A 30 -4.64 -15.96 -12.82
N PHE A 31 -4.34 -15.97 -11.53
CA PHE A 31 -3.01 -15.82 -10.97
C PHE A 31 -2.72 -16.97 -10.01
N GLU A 32 -1.49 -17.47 -10.04
CA GLU A 32 -0.98 -18.43 -9.06
C GLU A 32 -0.45 -17.68 -7.83
N ILE A 33 -0.77 -18.19 -6.65
CA ILE A 33 -0.45 -17.54 -5.37
C ILE A 33 -0.18 -18.58 -4.28
N ASP A 34 0.75 -18.28 -3.37
CA ASP A 34 0.97 -19.09 -2.17
C ASP A 34 -0.23 -19.00 -1.21
N ASP A 35 -0.53 -20.11 -0.53
CA ASP A 35 -1.75 -20.21 0.29
C ASP A 35 -1.63 -19.36 1.56
N GLY A 36 -0.44 -19.30 2.16
CA GLY A 36 -0.15 -18.47 3.31
C GLY A 36 -0.19 -16.99 2.94
N PHE A 37 0.44 -16.63 1.82
CA PHE A 37 0.40 -15.27 1.30
C PHE A 37 -1.03 -14.82 0.94
N LEU A 38 -1.85 -15.71 0.35
CA LEU A 38 -3.25 -15.43 0.05
C LEU A 38 -4.07 -15.09 1.30
N ILE A 39 -3.80 -15.75 2.44
CA ILE A 39 -4.46 -15.43 3.72
C ILE A 39 -4.14 -14.00 4.16
N ILE A 40 -2.85 -13.62 4.08
CA ILE A 40 -2.39 -12.27 4.44
C ILE A 40 -3.01 -11.23 3.50
N LEU A 41 -2.95 -11.46 2.18
CA LEU A 41 -3.51 -10.55 1.18
C LEU A 41 -5.01 -10.36 1.35
N LYS A 42 -5.75 -11.44 1.63
CA LYS A 42 -7.17 -11.37 1.95
C LYS A 42 -7.43 -10.49 3.18
N ALA A 43 -6.68 -10.71 4.27
CA ALA A 43 -6.85 -9.93 5.49
C ALA A 43 -6.56 -8.44 5.24
N ALA A 44 -5.47 -8.13 4.53
CA ALA A 44 -5.08 -6.77 4.18
C ALA A 44 -6.14 -6.06 3.33
N LEU A 45 -6.58 -6.67 2.23
CA LEU A 45 -7.60 -6.08 1.36
C LEU A 45 -8.94 -5.92 2.06
N LYS A 46 -9.33 -6.87 2.92
CA LYS A 46 -10.53 -6.74 3.74
C LYS A 46 -10.44 -5.51 4.65
N ASP A 47 -9.34 -5.36 5.38
CA ASP A 47 -9.15 -4.24 6.30
C ASP A 47 -9.14 -2.89 5.58
N VAL A 48 -8.44 -2.83 4.43
CA VAL A 48 -8.44 -1.65 3.53
C VAL A 48 -9.88 -1.28 3.15
N PHE A 49 -10.68 -2.22 2.63
CA PHE A 49 -11.98 -1.87 2.04
C PHE A 49 -13.11 -1.77 3.06
N ASP A 50 -12.97 -2.34 4.25
CA ASP A 50 -13.88 -2.10 5.38
C ASP A 50 -13.76 -0.65 5.90
N HIS A 51 -12.58 -0.04 5.78
CA HIS A 51 -12.31 1.33 6.23
C HIS A 51 -12.22 2.36 5.10
N CYS A 52 -12.19 1.93 3.84
CA CYS A 52 -12.17 2.84 2.70
C CYS A 52 -13.53 3.55 2.56
N PRO A 53 -13.58 4.89 2.48
CA PRO A 53 -14.85 5.63 2.33
C PRO A 53 -15.56 5.35 1.00
N LEU A 54 -14.86 4.82 0.00
CA LEU A 54 -15.45 4.36 -1.26
C LEU A 54 -16.03 2.94 -1.17
N GLY A 55 -15.82 2.25 -0.04
CA GLY A 55 -16.24 0.88 0.19
C GLY A 55 -15.49 -0.13 -0.66
N LYS A 56 -16.15 -1.27 -0.92
CA LYS A 56 -15.58 -2.37 -1.69
C LYS A 56 -15.52 -2.04 -3.19
N PRO A 57 -14.36 -2.19 -3.86
CA PRO A 57 -14.25 -1.99 -5.31
C PRO A 57 -14.83 -3.17 -6.10
N ASN A 58 -15.00 -2.96 -7.40
CA ASN A 58 -15.40 -4.00 -8.34
C ASN A 58 -14.16 -4.75 -8.86
N VAL A 59 -13.07 -4.03 -9.13
CA VAL A 59 -11.87 -4.56 -9.78
C VAL A 59 -10.60 -4.05 -9.10
N ILE A 60 -9.61 -4.94 -9.00
CA ILE A 60 -8.20 -4.59 -8.74
C ILE A 60 -7.38 -5.04 -9.94
N THR A 61 -6.49 -4.18 -10.44
CA THR A 61 -5.48 -4.58 -11.42
C THR A 61 -4.16 -4.89 -10.73
N THR A 62 -3.48 -5.93 -11.22
CA THR A 62 -2.18 -6.35 -10.72
C THR A 62 -1.19 -6.58 -11.86
N ALA A 63 0.08 -6.19 -11.66
CA ALA A 63 1.16 -6.52 -12.58
C ALA A 63 1.64 -7.97 -12.46
N GLY A 64 1.16 -8.69 -11.44
CA GLY A 64 1.53 -10.07 -11.19
C GLY A 64 1.56 -10.42 -9.71
N ILE A 65 1.27 -11.70 -9.44
CA ILE A 65 1.47 -12.36 -8.15
C ILE A 65 2.63 -13.33 -8.32
N GLU A 66 2.44 -14.31 -9.21
CA GLU A 66 3.52 -15.09 -9.79
C GLU A 66 3.90 -14.60 -11.19
N VAL A 67 5.11 -14.04 -11.30
CA VAL A 67 5.74 -13.65 -12.57
C VAL A 67 7.19 -14.12 -12.54
N GLY A 68 7.77 -14.44 -13.70
CA GLY A 68 9.15 -14.94 -13.86
C GLY A 68 10.29 -14.00 -13.43
N LYS A 69 10.00 -12.98 -12.60
CA LYS A 69 10.94 -12.04 -11.96
C LYS A 69 11.68 -12.70 -10.76
N PRO A 70 12.71 -12.09 -10.16
CA PRO A 70 13.49 -12.73 -9.09
C PRO A 70 12.69 -13.06 -7.81
N VAL A 71 13.02 -14.23 -7.23
CA VAL A 71 12.70 -14.79 -5.90
C VAL A 71 11.22 -14.84 -5.46
N GLN A 72 10.60 -13.77 -4.99
CA GLN A 72 9.31 -13.88 -4.25
C GLN A 72 8.07 -13.95 -5.14
N HIS A 73 8.05 -13.21 -6.25
CA HIS A 73 6.99 -13.40 -7.25
C HIS A 73 7.02 -14.84 -7.79
N ARG A 74 8.19 -15.43 -8.05
CA ARG A 74 8.30 -16.86 -8.46
C ARG A 74 7.74 -17.86 -7.44
N GLN A 75 7.47 -17.44 -6.21
CA GLN A 75 6.88 -18.28 -5.17
C GLN A 75 5.42 -17.91 -4.89
N GLY A 76 4.84 -16.96 -5.63
CA GLY A 76 3.50 -16.44 -5.35
C GLY A 76 3.39 -15.73 -3.99
N LYS A 77 4.49 -15.15 -3.48
CA LYS A 77 4.60 -14.51 -2.16
C LYS A 77 4.74 -12.99 -2.20
N ALA A 78 4.51 -12.42 -3.37
CA ALA A 78 4.46 -10.98 -3.55
C ALA A 78 3.29 -10.61 -4.46
N PHE A 79 2.78 -9.38 -4.31
CA PHE A 79 1.66 -8.85 -5.07
C PHE A 79 1.97 -7.44 -5.54
N ASP A 80 1.92 -7.21 -6.85
CA ASP A 80 2.03 -5.87 -7.43
C ASP A 80 0.62 -5.29 -7.63
N LEU A 81 0.21 -4.30 -6.84
CA LEU A 81 -1.09 -3.61 -6.92
C LEU A 81 -0.98 -2.37 -7.83
N ASP A 82 -1.56 -2.42 -9.03
CA ASP A 82 -1.45 -1.35 -10.04
C ASP A 82 -2.51 -0.27 -9.83
N ALA A 83 -3.78 -0.69 -9.74
CA ALA A 83 -4.94 0.20 -9.64
C ALA A 83 -6.15 -0.49 -9.00
N ILE A 84 -7.12 0.31 -8.56
CA ILE A 84 -8.38 -0.11 -7.93
C ILE A 84 -9.53 0.66 -8.59
N PHE A 85 -10.61 -0.03 -8.95
CA PHE A 85 -11.75 0.54 -9.65
C PHE A 85 -13.06 0.27 -8.91
N TRP A 86 -13.80 1.35 -8.66
CA TRP A 86 -15.19 1.39 -8.22
C TRP A 86 -16.07 1.86 -9.39
N ASP A 87 -17.40 1.75 -9.26
CA ASP A 87 -18.36 2.15 -10.30
C ASP A 87 -18.11 3.57 -10.87
N ASN A 88 -17.78 4.54 -10.01
CA ASN A 88 -17.61 5.95 -10.40
C ASN A 88 -16.26 6.55 -9.96
N HIS A 89 -15.31 5.72 -9.55
CA HIS A 89 -14.01 6.19 -9.07
C HIS A 89 -12.91 5.21 -9.42
N SER A 90 -11.70 5.70 -9.67
CA SER A 90 -10.53 4.86 -9.84
C SER A 90 -9.34 5.45 -9.11
N LEU A 91 -8.52 4.56 -8.57
CA LEU A 91 -7.20 4.88 -8.03
C LEU A 91 -6.17 4.18 -8.91
N VAL A 92 -5.32 4.94 -9.58
CA VAL A 92 -4.21 4.40 -10.40
C VAL A 92 -2.91 4.87 -9.78
N THR A 93 -1.96 3.97 -9.53
CA THR A 93 -0.75 4.29 -8.73
C THR A 93 0.07 5.44 -9.35
N ASN A 94 0.22 5.48 -10.69
CA ASN A 94 0.89 6.60 -11.37
C ASN A 94 0.18 7.96 -11.22
N ASN A 95 -1.07 7.98 -10.75
CA ASN A 95 -1.87 9.18 -10.52
C ASN A 95 -1.83 9.67 -9.07
N VAL A 96 -0.91 9.13 -8.24
CA VAL A 96 -0.83 9.43 -6.79
C VAL A 96 -0.79 10.92 -6.47
N VAL A 97 -0.15 11.75 -7.31
CA VAL A 97 -0.05 13.20 -7.07
C VAL A 97 -1.41 13.90 -7.01
N HIS A 98 -2.43 13.33 -7.64
CA HIS A 98 -3.80 13.82 -7.64
C HIS A 98 -4.73 13.05 -6.67
N GLN A 99 -4.23 11.97 -6.06
CA GLN A 99 -5.01 11.04 -5.24
C GLN A 99 -4.29 10.66 -3.94
N ASN A 100 -3.38 11.52 -3.47
CA ASN A 100 -2.44 11.23 -2.40
C ASN A 100 -3.10 10.78 -1.09
N LEU A 101 -4.24 11.36 -0.70
CA LEU A 101 -4.95 10.99 0.53
C LEU A 101 -5.48 9.56 0.46
N LEU A 102 -6.18 9.20 -0.64
CA LEU A 102 -6.69 7.84 -0.83
C LEU A 102 -5.55 6.83 -0.99
N TYR A 103 -4.52 7.20 -1.76
CA TYR A 103 -3.32 6.39 -1.97
C TYR A 103 -2.63 6.08 -0.64
N LEU A 104 -2.27 7.11 0.12
CA LEU A 104 -1.58 6.93 1.40
C LEU A 104 -2.48 6.25 2.43
N GLY A 105 -3.78 6.54 2.45
CA GLY A 105 -4.75 5.85 3.29
C GLY A 105 -4.77 4.34 3.03
N ILE A 106 -4.77 3.90 1.77
CA ILE A 106 -4.67 2.47 1.45
C ILE A 106 -3.32 1.90 1.89
N GLU A 107 -2.21 2.59 1.58
CA GLU A 107 -0.88 2.14 1.97
C GLU A 107 -0.73 1.98 3.49
N SER A 108 -1.36 2.87 4.27
CA SER A 108 -1.43 2.81 5.72
C SER A 108 -1.93 1.45 6.22
N PHE A 109 -3.04 0.96 5.67
CA PHE A 109 -3.59 -0.36 6.02
C PHE A 109 -2.72 -1.49 5.50
N LEU A 110 -2.17 -1.40 4.29
CA LEU A 110 -1.30 -2.45 3.72
C LEU A 110 -0.06 -2.69 4.61
N ARG A 111 0.53 -1.63 5.17
CA ARG A 111 1.71 -1.71 6.04
C ARG A 111 1.46 -2.44 7.37
N LYS A 112 0.20 -2.62 7.78
CA LYS A 112 -0.15 -3.47 8.95
C LYS A 112 0.03 -4.97 8.69
N TYR A 113 0.07 -5.38 7.42
CA TYR A 113 0.06 -6.78 7.02
C TYR A 113 1.33 -7.23 6.28
N PHE A 114 2.04 -6.29 5.64
CA PHE A 114 3.23 -6.59 4.84
C PHE A 114 4.46 -5.88 5.40
N GLY A 115 5.52 -6.64 5.71
CA GLY A 115 6.80 -6.06 6.14
C GLY A 115 7.55 -5.34 5.02
N ILE A 116 7.23 -5.64 3.76
CA ILE A 116 7.73 -4.88 2.61
C ILE A 116 6.54 -4.30 1.84
N VAL A 117 6.51 -2.97 1.80
CA VAL A 117 5.62 -2.19 0.93
C VAL A 117 6.46 -1.16 0.18
N LEU A 118 6.64 -1.34 -1.13
CA LEU A 118 7.34 -0.39 -2.00
C LEU A 118 6.30 0.37 -2.82
N ASN A 119 6.28 1.69 -2.72
CA ASN A 119 5.25 2.54 -3.33
C ASN A 119 5.78 3.35 -4.52
N HIS A 120 4.96 4.23 -5.07
CA HIS A 120 5.26 5.10 -6.21
C HIS A 120 6.61 5.82 -6.12
N PHE A 121 6.99 6.24 -4.91
CA PHE A 121 8.21 7.03 -4.68
C PHE A 121 9.44 6.16 -4.47
N TYR A 122 9.28 4.84 -4.41
CA TYR A 122 10.39 3.90 -4.38
C TYR A 122 10.94 3.67 -5.81
N PRO A 123 12.28 3.63 -6.01
CA PRO A 123 12.85 3.47 -7.35
C PRO A 123 12.28 2.24 -8.08
N ASN A 124 11.89 2.44 -9.34
CA ASN A 124 11.29 1.41 -10.23
C ASN A 124 9.91 0.86 -9.80
N HIS A 125 9.20 1.57 -8.91
CA HIS A 125 7.86 1.17 -8.44
C HIS A 125 6.81 2.28 -8.63
N ALA A 126 7.06 3.23 -9.55
CA ALA A 126 6.14 4.35 -9.80
C ALA A 126 4.72 3.89 -10.16
N ASP A 127 4.58 2.73 -10.79
CA ASP A 127 3.35 2.24 -11.37
C ASP A 127 2.58 1.25 -10.48
N HIS A 128 3.07 0.87 -9.29
CA HIS A 128 2.37 -0.06 -8.41
C HIS A 128 2.81 0.05 -6.95
N TRP A 129 2.03 -0.53 -6.02
CA TRP A 129 2.60 -1.00 -4.76
C TRP A 129 3.12 -2.42 -4.93
N HIS A 130 4.35 -2.67 -4.50
CA HIS A 130 4.85 -4.03 -4.30
C HIS A 130 4.64 -4.43 -2.84
N LEU A 131 3.88 -5.52 -2.63
CA LEU A 131 3.54 -6.06 -1.31
C LEU A 131 4.21 -7.41 -1.14
N ASP A 132 5.01 -7.57 -0.08
CA ASP A 132 5.78 -8.78 0.18
C ASP A 132 5.82 -9.07 1.69
N SER A 133 5.56 -10.33 2.05
CA SER A 133 5.46 -10.81 3.44
C SER A 133 6.69 -11.62 3.90
N SER A 134 7.80 -11.56 3.15
CA SER A 134 9.05 -12.27 3.47
C SER A 134 9.81 -11.66 4.64
N VAL A 135 9.46 -10.44 5.05
CA VAL A 135 9.94 -9.77 6.26
C VAL A 135 8.75 -9.58 7.20
N SER A 136 9.00 -9.71 8.51
CA SER A 136 7.99 -9.44 9.54
C SER A 136 7.53 -7.99 9.50
N VAL A 137 6.26 -7.75 9.81
CA VAL A 137 5.74 -6.39 10.02
C VAL A 137 6.40 -5.81 11.27
N ASP A 138 7.24 -4.80 11.08
CA ASP A 138 7.86 -4.00 12.12
C ASP A 138 8.28 -2.64 11.52
N TYR A 139 8.49 -1.63 12.36
CA TYR A 139 8.98 -0.33 11.91
C TYR A 139 10.49 -0.19 12.08
N ASN A 140 11.19 0.14 10.99
CA ASN A 140 12.63 0.32 10.92
C ASN A 140 12.99 1.65 10.26
N THR A 141 13.54 2.59 11.03
CA THR A 141 14.00 3.89 10.52
C THR A 141 15.12 3.80 9.47
N ASN A 142 15.79 2.64 9.34
CA ASN A 142 16.79 2.41 8.29
C ASN A 142 16.16 1.88 6.99
N ALA A 143 14.89 1.49 7.01
CA ALA A 143 14.18 1.05 5.81
C ALA A 143 13.73 2.27 5.00
N LYS A 144 14.27 2.38 3.78
CA LYS A 144 13.98 3.49 2.87
C LYS A 144 12.48 3.57 2.52
N SER A 145 11.83 2.44 2.27
CA SER A 145 10.41 2.37 1.92
C SER A 145 9.52 2.92 3.03
N GLU A 146 9.78 2.54 4.27
CA GLU A 146 9.04 3.02 5.44
C GLU A 146 9.31 4.49 5.72
N THR A 147 10.56 4.93 5.57
CA THR A 147 10.91 6.34 5.72
C THR A 147 10.21 7.21 4.67
N LEU A 148 10.16 6.77 3.41
CA LEU A 148 9.42 7.46 2.35
C LEU A 148 7.95 7.58 2.73
N TYR A 149 7.31 6.50 3.17
CA TYR A 149 5.93 6.53 3.61
C TYR A 149 5.68 7.55 4.73
N VAL A 150 6.50 7.55 5.78
CA VAL A 150 6.37 8.52 6.88
C VAL A 150 6.53 9.95 6.37
N GLN A 151 7.51 10.22 5.51
CA GLN A 151 7.71 11.56 4.94
C GLN A 151 6.50 12.00 4.10
N LEU A 152 5.93 11.09 3.30
CA LEU A 152 4.73 11.35 2.50
C LEU A 152 3.50 11.64 3.38
N VAL A 153 3.30 10.88 4.45
CA VAL A 153 2.21 11.11 5.42
C VAL A 153 2.37 12.45 6.12
N LEU A 154 3.58 12.76 6.61
CA LEU A 154 3.87 14.07 7.21
C LEU A 154 3.52 15.21 6.25
N GLN A 155 3.87 15.07 4.97
CA GLN A 155 3.61 16.10 3.98
C GLN A 155 2.13 16.22 3.59
N TYR A 156 1.53 15.13 3.13
CA TYR A 156 0.23 15.17 2.47
C TYR A 156 -0.95 15.04 3.43
N ILE A 157 -0.79 14.36 4.56
CA ILE A 157 -1.84 14.20 5.56
C ILE A 157 -1.71 15.26 6.65
N TYR A 158 -0.50 15.47 7.18
CA TYR A 158 -0.26 16.41 8.28
C TYR A 158 0.16 17.82 7.85
N GLY A 159 0.30 18.07 6.54
CA GLY A 159 0.61 19.40 5.99
C GLY A 159 1.98 19.92 6.39
N LYS A 160 2.93 19.05 6.72
CA LYS A 160 4.31 19.43 7.07
C LYS A 160 5.14 19.66 5.81
N SER A 161 6.10 20.57 5.88
CA SER A 161 7.05 20.80 4.78
C SER A 161 8.39 20.13 5.11
N LEU A 162 8.77 19.14 4.30
CA LEU A 162 10.04 18.42 4.42
C LEU A 162 10.53 17.88 3.07
N ILE A 163 11.78 17.45 3.03
CA ILE A 163 12.32 16.75 1.87
C ILE A 163 11.85 15.29 1.94
N ILE A 164 11.33 14.77 0.82
CA ILE A 164 11.00 13.35 0.66
C ILE A 164 12.18 12.69 -0.09
N ASP A 165 13.06 12.05 0.66
CA ASP A 165 14.28 11.40 0.16
C ASP A 165 14.43 9.94 0.60
N GLY A 166 13.59 9.49 1.53
CA GLY A 166 13.65 8.18 2.14
C GLY A 166 14.82 8.01 3.12
N ILE A 167 15.37 9.10 3.64
CA ILE A 167 16.46 9.10 4.64
C ILE A 167 15.91 9.61 5.97
N TRP A 168 16.06 8.80 7.03
CA TRP A 168 15.63 9.20 8.36
C TRP A 168 16.62 10.18 9.00
N GLY A 169 16.41 11.47 8.74
CA GLY A 169 17.21 12.56 9.29
C GLY A 169 16.53 13.31 10.43
N ARG A 170 17.24 14.33 10.96
CA ARG A 170 16.73 15.19 12.05
C ARG A 170 15.42 15.91 11.70
N GLN A 171 15.20 16.24 10.43
CA GLN A 171 13.96 16.87 9.99
C GLN A 171 12.77 15.92 10.13
N THR A 172 12.90 14.69 9.62
CA THR A 172 11.87 13.64 9.74
C THR A 172 11.59 13.35 11.21
N SER A 173 12.62 13.09 12.02
CA SER A 173 12.44 12.74 13.44
C SER A 173 11.73 13.83 14.23
N ARG A 174 12.10 15.11 14.03
CA ARG A 174 11.45 16.25 14.70
C ARG A 174 9.98 16.39 14.30
N LEU A 175 9.67 16.26 13.01
CA LEU A 175 8.30 16.41 12.53
C LEU A 175 7.40 15.27 12.98
N VAL A 176 7.94 14.05 13.05
CA VAL A 176 7.27 12.92 13.70
C VAL A 176 6.98 13.26 15.15
N GLU A 177 7.98 13.66 15.94
CA GLU A 177 7.78 14.04 17.35
C GLU A 177 6.72 15.14 17.52
N GLU A 178 6.73 16.18 16.67
CA GLU A 178 5.71 17.24 16.69
C GLU A 178 4.30 16.70 16.41
N VAL A 179 4.14 15.82 15.43
CA VAL A 179 2.85 15.19 15.10
C VAL A 179 2.41 14.27 16.23
N PHE A 180 3.30 13.45 16.77
CA PHE A 180 3.00 12.57 17.91
C PHE A 180 2.62 13.36 19.16
N ASN A 181 3.31 14.45 19.47
CA ASN A 181 2.94 15.31 20.60
C ASN A 181 1.56 15.94 20.38
N ARG A 182 1.24 16.37 19.16
CA ARG A 182 -0.10 16.86 18.82
C ARG A 182 -1.17 15.77 18.93
N LEU A 183 -0.87 14.56 18.46
CA LEU A 183 -1.80 13.43 18.57
C LEU A 183 -1.97 13.04 20.04
N ASN A 184 -0.90 12.97 20.84
CA ASN A 184 -0.94 12.69 22.26
C ASN A 184 -1.67 13.77 23.06
N THR A 185 -1.53 15.05 22.73
CA THR A 185 -2.34 16.09 23.37
C THR A 185 -3.80 16.05 22.92
N MET A 186 -4.10 15.48 21.75
CA MET A 186 -5.45 15.10 21.35
C MET A 186 -5.91 13.77 21.99
N THR A 187 -4.96 12.92 22.41
CA THR A 187 -5.15 11.55 22.90
C THR A 187 -4.52 11.34 24.27
N ASP A 188 -4.71 12.26 25.23
CA ASP A 188 -4.50 12.05 26.68
C ASP A 188 -5.51 11.00 27.24
N SER A 189 -5.68 9.92 26.47
CA SER A 189 -6.13 8.57 26.75
C SER A 189 -5.32 7.58 25.86
N HIS A 190 -4.10 7.26 26.30
CA HIS A 190 -3.29 6.04 26.03
C HIS A 190 -2.37 5.87 24.78
N ASN A 191 -1.10 5.60 25.11
CA ASN A 191 0.02 4.83 24.51
C ASN A 191 0.64 5.16 23.12
N LEU A 192 1.97 5.32 23.12
CA LEU A 192 2.83 5.76 22.01
C LEU A 192 2.99 4.72 20.88
N GLU A 193 2.99 3.41 21.19
CA GLU A 193 3.01 2.33 20.18
C GLU A 193 1.71 2.28 19.36
N ALA A 194 0.57 2.62 19.98
CA ALA A 194 -0.72 2.75 19.30
C ALA A 194 -0.79 3.98 18.38
N THR A 195 0.20 4.89 18.44
CA THR A 195 0.17 6.14 17.67
C THR A 195 0.74 5.95 16.26
N ILE A 196 1.68 5.01 16.05
CA ILE A 196 2.04 4.55 14.70
C ILE A 196 0.83 3.87 14.05
N ASP A 197 0.16 2.98 14.77
CA ASP A 197 -1.08 2.33 14.31
C ASP A 197 -2.21 3.32 14.02
N LYS A 198 -2.34 4.42 14.79
CA LYS A 198 -3.30 5.49 14.51
C LYS A 198 -2.96 6.27 13.24
N ILE A 199 -1.70 6.62 12.99
CA ILE A 199 -1.32 7.21 11.70
C ILE A 199 -1.62 6.24 10.54
N LEU A 200 -1.52 4.93 10.80
CA LEU A 200 -1.84 3.88 9.83
C LEU A 200 -3.36 3.58 9.69
N THR A 201 -4.24 4.16 10.52
CA THR A 201 -5.68 3.80 10.56
C THR A 201 -6.66 4.97 10.73
N SER A 202 -6.17 6.20 10.94
CA SER A 202 -6.98 7.44 11.01
C SER A 202 -7.07 8.15 9.67
#